data_AF-A0AAV1ULR6-F1
#
_entry.id   AF-A0AAV1ULR6-F1
#
_cell.length_a   1.000
_cell.length_b   1.000
_cell.length_c   1.000
_cell.angle_alpha   90.00
_cell.angle_beta   90.00
_cell.angle_gamma   90.00
#
_symmetry.space_group_name_H-M   'P 1'
#
loop_
_entity.id
_entity.type
_entity.pdbx_description
1 polymer ?
#
loop_
_entity_poly.entity_id
_entity_poly.type
_entity_poly.pdbx_seq_one_letter_code
_entity_poly.pdbx_strand_id
1 'polypeptide(L)'
;MSQIRLTNEQKLRICKHQDANPRITQTALAAWTKDAFDLQKALSQAVISKIIKKRKELEAMDTTDLSAKRPRTVQHPAVEEAVAFWVLQCQHRGVALTGDLIRAKAQTFAGSMGVSEENISFSHGWLHKFQQRHKLRAVRIHGESGSADMGALEEALPHLKAVVAGYAPCDVYNMDETGLFYSMTPDKTIAQKEVEGFKKDKTRITVALTANADGSDKLPPFFIGHAKKPRCFEHKTAERLGFLYRNNKKAWMTGILFQEWLGDVDKSMKQKDRKILLLMDNAPSHIVADLELTNITVQVLPPNTTSKVQPMDAGIIAAFKRHYRRLHLQNSLDRDERGETNLYKVDQLTAMRWSLAAWSEISSATIANCFRHTGLMDGPALPTVEEQRVEQDLVSALERLPLRNPMSIASLLNPAEEEETAHAELTDAEIIKLVEDPYGEEEGAAEAEEEVEKHSKAEKLASLSLSIALLDLSQESHRIAHRTLRQVQADLRSASTTQATLDSWLK
;
A
#
# COMPACT_ATOMS: atom_id res chain seq x y z
N MET A 1 -23.21 6.86 45.00
CA MET A 1 -21.97 6.22 45.49
C MET A 1 -20.87 6.47 44.48
N SER A 2 -19.77 7.14 44.86
CA SER A 2 -18.66 7.41 43.94
C SER A 2 -17.98 6.09 43.55
N GLN A 3 -17.96 5.79 42.26
CA GLN A 3 -17.27 4.61 41.73
C GLN A 3 -15.77 4.87 41.80
N ILE A 4 -15.02 4.08 42.58
CA ILE A 4 -13.56 4.22 42.69
C ILE A 4 -12.94 3.92 41.31
N ARG A 5 -12.22 4.88 40.72
CA ARG A 5 -11.61 4.77 39.38
C ARG A 5 -10.09 4.81 39.46
N LEU A 6 -9.48 3.63 39.31
CA LEU A 6 -8.04 3.43 39.20
C LEU A 6 -7.54 3.68 37.77
N THR A 7 -6.33 4.23 37.64
CA THR A 7 -5.58 4.25 36.36
C THR A 7 -5.07 2.85 36.01
N ASN A 8 -4.73 2.63 34.74
CA ASN A 8 -4.14 1.37 34.31
C ASN A 8 -2.77 1.12 34.96
N GLU A 9 -2.00 2.18 35.22
CA GLU A 9 -0.76 2.14 36.00
C GLU A 9 -0.99 1.64 37.44
N GLN A 10 -2.01 2.17 38.13
CA GLN A 10 -2.38 1.71 39.47
C GLN A 10 -2.78 0.22 39.46
N LYS A 11 -3.53 -0.21 38.43
CA LYS A 11 -3.89 -1.63 38.24
C LYS A 11 -2.67 -2.51 38.00
N LEU A 12 -1.73 -2.08 37.17
CA LEU A 12 -0.48 -2.78 36.91
C LEU A 12 0.38 -2.91 38.18
N ARG A 13 0.41 -1.86 39.00
CA ARG A 13 1.14 -1.84 40.27
C ARG A 13 0.54 -2.80 41.31
N ILE A 14 -0.77 -3.04 41.28
CA ILE A 14 -1.44 -4.11 42.05
C ILE A 14 -0.96 -5.49 41.59
N CYS A 15 -0.89 -5.74 40.27
CA CYS A 15 -0.38 -7.01 39.73
C CYS A 15 1.08 -7.26 40.15
N LYS A 16 1.96 -6.26 40.01
CA LYS A 16 3.37 -6.35 40.43
C LYS A 16 3.51 -6.63 41.94
N HIS A 17 2.65 -6.05 42.77
CA HIS A 17 2.68 -6.29 44.22
C HIS A 17 2.26 -7.71 44.60
N GLN A 18 1.31 -8.30 43.85
CA GLN A 18 0.95 -9.70 44.00
C GLN A 18 2.08 -10.64 43.57
N ASP A 19 2.75 -10.35 42.46
CA ASP A 19 3.88 -11.16 41.97
C ASP A 19 5.05 -11.14 42.97
N ALA A 20 5.31 -10.00 43.63
CA ALA A 20 6.28 -9.89 44.71
C ALA A 20 5.86 -10.60 46.01
N ASN A 21 4.56 -10.90 46.19
CA ASN A 21 4.01 -11.53 47.39
C ASN A 21 3.05 -12.68 47.03
N PRO A 22 3.54 -13.85 46.57
CA PRO A 22 2.69 -14.92 46.04
C PRO A 22 1.66 -15.51 47.01
N ARG A 23 1.84 -15.31 48.33
CA ARG A 23 0.93 -15.78 49.38
C ARG A 23 -0.09 -14.73 49.83
N ILE A 24 -0.08 -13.51 49.26
CA ILE A 24 -1.02 -12.46 49.65
C ILE A 24 -2.44 -12.85 49.24
N THR A 25 -3.38 -12.77 50.18
CA THR A 25 -4.80 -13.01 49.86
C THR A 25 -5.36 -11.82 49.12
N GLN A 26 -6.38 -12.02 48.28
CA GLN A 26 -7.01 -10.91 47.55
C GLN A 26 -7.66 -9.87 48.47
N THR A 27 -8.08 -10.29 49.68
CA THR A 27 -8.57 -9.39 50.73
C THR A 27 -7.45 -8.53 51.30
N ALA A 28 -6.27 -9.10 51.55
CA ALA A 28 -5.09 -8.35 51.98
C ALA A 28 -4.56 -7.43 50.86
N LEU A 29 -4.62 -7.87 49.61
CA LEU A 29 -4.26 -7.05 48.45
C LEU A 29 -5.22 -5.86 48.26
N ALA A 30 -6.52 -6.05 48.53
CA ALA A 30 -7.50 -4.96 48.53
C ALA A 30 -7.26 -3.93 49.64
N ALA A 31 -6.83 -4.38 50.84
CA ALA A 31 -6.44 -3.51 51.94
C ALA A 31 -5.17 -2.72 51.58
N TRP A 32 -4.14 -3.40 51.08
CA TRP A 32 -2.92 -2.74 50.57
C TRP A 32 -3.23 -1.72 49.48
N THR A 33 -4.13 -2.04 48.55
CA THR A 33 -4.52 -1.13 47.46
C THR A 33 -5.19 0.14 47.98
N LYS A 34 -5.93 0.03 49.09
CA LYS A 34 -6.54 1.18 49.76
C LYS A 34 -5.47 2.12 50.30
N ASP A 35 -4.49 1.56 51.01
CA ASP A 35 -3.46 2.33 51.68
C ASP A 35 -2.41 2.89 50.68
N ALA A 36 -2.07 2.11 49.65
CA ALA A 36 -1.08 2.48 48.64
C ALA A 36 -1.55 3.60 47.67
N PHE A 37 -2.87 3.77 47.51
CA PHE A 37 -3.45 4.78 46.61
C PHE A 37 -4.41 5.74 47.30
N ASP A 38 -4.38 5.78 48.64
CA ASP A 38 -5.20 6.66 49.48
C ASP A 38 -6.71 6.64 49.10
N LEU A 39 -7.26 5.42 48.97
CA LEU A 39 -8.65 5.24 48.59
C LEU A 39 -9.57 5.38 49.80
N GLN A 40 -10.68 6.10 49.64
CA GLN A 40 -11.70 6.24 50.71
C GLN A 40 -12.30 4.90 51.16
N LYS A 41 -12.28 3.86 50.31
CA LYS A 41 -12.75 2.51 50.64
C LYS A 41 -11.89 1.46 49.94
N ALA A 42 -11.68 0.32 50.61
CA ALA A 42 -11.03 -0.83 50.00
C ALA A 42 -11.87 -1.38 48.84
N LEU A 43 -11.19 -1.84 47.79
CA LEU A 43 -11.82 -2.46 46.63
C LEU A 43 -12.45 -3.80 47.03
N SER A 44 -13.48 -4.23 46.33
CA SER A 44 -14.02 -5.57 46.54
C SER A 44 -13.08 -6.64 45.98
N GLN A 45 -13.10 -7.83 46.58
CA GLN A 45 -12.32 -8.97 46.12
C GLN A 45 -12.62 -9.32 44.64
N ALA A 46 -13.86 -9.14 44.19
CA ALA A 46 -14.25 -9.30 42.78
C ALA A 46 -13.55 -8.31 41.82
N VAL A 47 -13.31 -7.07 42.26
CA VAL A 47 -12.60 -6.06 41.44
C VAL A 47 -11.12 -6.40 41.34
N ILE A 48 -10.49 -6.81 42.46
CA ILE A 48 -9.11 -7.29 42.47
C ILE A 48 -8.95 -8.50 41.54
N SER A 49 -9.85 -9.49 41.62
CA SER A 49 -9.83 -10.65 40.72
C SER A 49 -9.93 -10.26 39.24
N LYS A 50 -10.79 -9.28 38.88
CA LYS A 50 -10.89 -8.76 37.51
C LYS A 50 -9.62 -8.05 37.05
N ILE A 51 -8.96 -7.28 37.92
CA ILE A 51 -7.70 -6.60 37.61
C ILE A 51 -6.60 -7.63 37.32
N ILE A 52 -6.49 -8.67 38.15
CA ILE A 52 -5.50 -9.73 37.99
C ILE A 52 -5.74 -10.52 36.69
N LYS A 53 -7.00 -10.78 36.31
CA LYS A 53 -7.33 -11.43 35.03
C LYS A 53 -6.86 -10.63 33.81
N LYS A 54 -6.86 -9.30 33.91
CA LYS A 54 -6.39 -8.38 32.85
C LYS A 54 -4.88 -8.11 32.92
N ARG A 55 -4.09 -8.90 33.67
CA ARG A 55 -2.64 -8.67 33.84
C ARG A 55 -1.88 -8.56 32.53
N LYS A 56 -2.11 -9.49 31.59
CA LYS A 56 -1.39 -9.56 30.32
C LYS A 56 -1.73 -8.36 29.42
N GLU A 57 -2.97 -7.88 29.50
CA GLU A 57 -3.41 -6.66 28.81
C GLU A 57 -2.73 -5.43 29.41
N LEU A 58 -2.59 -5.35 30.74
CA LEU A 58 -1.97 -4.21 31.42
C LEU A 58 -0.44 -4.15 31.26
N GLU A 59 0.23 -5.30 31.17
CA GLU A 59 1.68 -5.41 30.93
C GLU A 59 2.07 -5.03 29.49
N ALA A 60 1.13 -5.11 28.54
CA ALA A 60 1.34 -4.80 27.13
C ALA A 60 0.99 -3.34 26.75
N MET A 61 0.50 -2.52 27.70
CA MET A 61 0.08 -1.13 27.44
C MET A 61 1.25 -0.14 27.51
N ASP A 62 1.24 0.84 26.60
CA ASP A 62 2.23 1.93 26.54
C ASP A 62 2.04 2.97 27.67
N THR A 63 3.08 3.78 27.91
CA THR A 63 3.10 4.77 29.02
C THR A 63 1.92 5.75 29.02
N THR A 64 1.46 6.17 27.85
CA THR A 64 0.27 7.01 27.67
C THR A 64 -1.03 6.30 28.06
N ASP A 65 -1.16 5.01 27.78
CA ASP A 65 -2.34 4.19 28.10
C ASP A 65 -2.35 3.71 29.55
N LEU A 66 -1.17 3.59 30.16
CA LEU A 66 -1.02 3.35 31.60
C LEU A 66 -1.55 4.53 32.43
N SER A 67 -1.34 5.76 31.97
CA SER A 67 -1.89 6.96 32.62
C SER A 67 -3.42 7.08 32.49
N ALA A 68 -4.03 6.38 31.52
CA ALA A 68 -5.44 6.46 31.21
C ALA A 68 -6.30 5.57 32.14
N LYS A 69 -7.54 6.02 32.40
CA LYS A 69 -8.54 5.25 33.17
C LYS A 69 -9.43 4.35 32.28
N ARG A 70 -9.38 4.51 30.95
CA ARG A 70 -10.06 3.71 29.90
C ARG A 70 -9.27 3.76 28.58
N PRO A 71 -9.26 2.68 27.78
CA PRO A 71 -8.86 2.76 26.37
C PRO A 71 -9.82 3.70 25.64
N ARG A 72 -9.28 4.57 24.79
CA ARG A 72 -10.04 5.60 24.08
C ARG A 72 -10.10 5.25 22.60
N THR A 73 -11.09 4.45 22.22
CA THR A 73 -11.41 4.21 20.82
C THR A 73 -12.07 5.45 20.20
N VAL A 74 -11.80 5.69 18.93
CA VAL A 74 -12.46 6.74 18.14
C VAL A 74 -13.94 6.38 18.02
N GLN A 75 -14.85 7.28 18.40
CA GLN A 75 -16.29 6.97 18.37
C GLN A 75 -16.83 6.86 16.94
N HIS A 76 -16.25 7.62 16.00
CA HIS A 76 -16.62 7.61 14.58
C HIS A 76 -15.36 7.62 13.71
N PRO A 77 -14.71 6.46 13.50
CA PRO A 77 -13.50 6.34 12.69
C PRO A 77 -13.70 6.89 11.27
N ALA A 78 -14.88 6.64 10.68
CA ALA A 78 -15.19 7.08 9.32
C ALA A 78 -15.22 8.61 9.17
N VAL A 79 -15.84 9.32 10.11
CA VAL A 79 -15.85 10.80 10.11
C VAL A 79 -14.42 11.33 10.25
N GLU A 80 -13.63 10.70 11.12
CA GLU A 80 -12.26 11.12 11.37
C GLU A 80 -11.34 10.90 10.16
N GLU A 81 -11.44 9.73 9.50
CA GLU A 81 -10.70 9.43 8.29
C GLU A 81 -11.09 10.39 7.15
N ALA A 82 -12.38 10.72 7.00
CA ALA A 82 -12.82 11.73 6.02
C ALA A 82 -12.22 13.12 6.28
N VAL A 83 -12.16 13.56 7.55
CA VAL A 83 -11.50 14.82 7.92
C VAL A 83 -10.00 14.75 7.63
N ALA A 84 -9.34 13.64 7.93
CA ALA A 84 -7.92 13.45 7.69
C ALA A 84 -7.59 13.50 6.17
N PHE A 85 -8.39 12.85 5.34
CA PHE A 85 -8.30 12.93 3.88
C PHE A 85 -8.44 14.38 3.39
N TRP A 86 -9.47 15.10 3.85
CA TRP A 86 -9.68 16.48 3.45
C TRP A 86 -8.55 17.42 3.90
N VAL A 87 -7.98 17.19 5.10
CA VAL A 87 -6.81 17.93 5.60
C VAL A 87 -5.61 17.73 4.66
N LEU A 88 -5.36 16.51 4.18
CA LEU A 88 -4.29 16.23 3.22
C LEU A 88 -4.45 17.03 1.93
N GLN A 89 -5.65 16.98 1.36
CA GLN A 89 -5.93 17.65 0.09
C GLN A 89 -5.70 19.15 0.22
N CYS A 90 -6.07 19.74 1.36
CA CYS A 90 -5.79 21.15 1.63
C CYS A 90 -4.28 21.42 1.79
N GLN A 91 -3.52 20.52 2.43
CA GLN A 91 -2.06 20.66 2.53
C GLN A 91 -1.38 20.59 1.17
N HIS A 92 -1.79 19.66 0.29
CA HIS A 92 -1.26 19.54 -1.08
C HIS A 92 -1.53 20.81 -1.90
N ARG A 93 -2.69 21.45 -1.70
CA ARG A 93 -3.03 22.74 -2.31
C ARG A 93 -2.29 23.95 -1.70
N GLY A 94 -1.50 23.75 -0.64
CA GLY A 94 -0.90 24.85 0.12
C GLY A 94 -1.92 25.72 0.86
N VAL A 95 -3.12 25.22 1.13
CA VAL A 95 -4.18 25.95 1.84
C VAL A 95 -3.88 25.93 3.35
N ALA A 96 -3.84 27.13 3.95
CA ALA A 96 -3.68 27.29 5.39
C ALA A 96 -4.94 26.83 6.14
N LEU A 97 -4.82 25.75 6.91
CA LEU A 97 -5.92 25.22 7.72
C LEU A 97 -5.86 25.75 9.16
N THR A 98 -6.99 26.22 9.67
CA THR A 98 -7.16 26.54 11.09
C THR A 98 -7.89 25.41 11.82
N GLY A 99 -7.70 25.33 13.13
CA GLY A 99 -8.42 24.36 13.97
C GLY A 99 -9.94 24.51 13.87
N ASP A 100 -10.44 25.74 13.70
CA ASP A 100 -11.86 26.02 13.51
C ASP A 100 -12.39 25.45 12.21
N LEU A 101 -11.61 25.58 11.12
CA LEU A 101 -11.98 25.06 9.82
C LEU A 101 -12.05 23.53 9.83
N ILE A 102 -11.09 22.87 10.50
CA ILE A 102 -11.09 21.41 10.67
C ILE A 102 -12.34 20.96 11.43
N ARG A 103 -12.73 21.67 12.51
CA ARG A 103 -13.94 21.34 13.28
C ARG A 103 -15.22 21.54 12.49
N ALA A 104 -15.34 22.67 11.78
CA ALA A 104 -16.48 22.95 10.92
C ALA A 104 -16.62 21.90 9.80
N LYS A 105 -15.48 21.46 9.25
CA LYS A 105 -15.47 20.38 8.26
C LYS A 105 -15.90 19.05 8.86
N ALA A 106 -15.41 18.74 10.06
CA ALA A 106 -15.79 17.52 10.77
C ALA A 106 -17.30 17.47 11.07
N GLN A 107 -17.90 18.61 11.44
CA GLN A 107 -19.36 18.75 11.55
C GLN A 107 -20.08 18.48 10.23
N THR A 108 -19.57 19.02 9.13
CA THR A 108 -20.13 18.81 7.78
C THR A 108 -20.12 17.33 7.39
N PHE A 109 -18.99 16.64 7.63
CA PHE A 109 -18.88 15.21 7.38
C PHE A 109 -19.80 14.39 8.28
N ALA A 110 -19.84 14.67 9.59
CA ALA A 110 -20.75 13.97 10.50
C ALA A 110 -22.22 14.12 10.09
N GLY A 111 -22.67 15.34 9.75
CA GLY A 111 -24.03 15.57 9.29
C GLY A 111 -24.34 14.82 7.99
N SER A 112 -23.39 14.79 7.06
CA SER A 112 -23.56 14.10 5.78
C SER A 112 -23.55 12.56 5.91
N MET A 113 -22.85 12.03 6.92
CA MET A 113 -22.79 10.60 7.28
C MET A 113 -23.94 10.18 8.23
N GLY A 114 -24.92 11.05 8.50
CA GLY A 114 -26.06 10.75 9.37
C GLY A 114 -25.73 10.62 10.86
N VAL A 115 -24.58 11.12 11.31
CA VAL A 115 -24.20 11.15 12.72
C VAL A 115 -24.85 12.36 13.39
N SER A 116 -25.80 12.12 14.30
CA SER A 116 -26.49 13.17 15.06
C SER A 116 -25.51 14.03 15.87
N GLU A 117 -25.74 15.35 15.90
CA GLU A 117 -24.99 16.31 16.73
C GLU A 117 -25.05 16.00 18.23
N GLU A 118 -26.07 15.25 18.67
CA GLU A 118 -26.20 14.79 20.05
C GLU A 118 -25.19 13.68 20.40
N ASN A 119 -24.69 12.96 19.40
CA ASN A 119 -23.79 11.81 19.55
C ASN A 119 -22.30 12.19 19.44
N ILE A 120 -21.97 13.30 18.78
CA ILE A 120 -20.58 13.73 18.57
C ILE A 120 -20.40 15.23 18.77
N SER A 121 -19.44 15.60 19.63
CA SER A 121 -19.05 16.99 19.84
C SER A 121 -17.61 17.24 19.38
N PHE A 122 -17.45 18.05 18.34
CA PHE A 122 -16.15 18.48 17.82
C PHE A 122 -15.56 19.59 18.69
N SER A 123 -15.33 19.28 19.97
CA SER A 123 -14.72 20.20 20.93
C SER A 123 -13.24 20.49 20.60
N HIS A 124 -12.67 21.50 21.25
CA HIS A 124 -11.21 21.72 21.21
C HIS A 124 -10.43 20.47 21.70
N GLY A 125 -11.01 19.70 22.62
CA GLY A 125 -10.43 18.44 23.09
C GLY A 125 -10.43 17.35 22.01
N TRP A 126 -11.50 17.27 21.21
CA TRP A 126 -11.53 16.38 20.04
C TRP A 126 -10.46 16.78 19.02
N LEU A 127 -10.40 18.07 18.66
CA LEU A 127 -9.42 18.59 17.70
C LEU A 127 -7.98 18.30 18.16
N HIS A 128 -7.67 18.55 19.43
CA HIS A 128 -6.34 18.26 19.98
C HIS A 128 -5.98 16.78 19.87
N LYS A 129 -6.96 15.89 20.08
CA LYS A 129 -6.78 14.44 19.96
C LYS A 129 -6.68 13.97 18.51
N PHE A 130 -7.46 14.55 17.60
CA PHE A 130 -7.34 14.36 16.17
C PHE A 130 -5.93 14.75 15.68
N GLN A 131 -5.47 15.95 16.06
CA GLN A 131 -4.13 16.44 15.73
C GLN A 131 -3.02 15.53 16.27
N GLN A 132 -3.14 15.02 17.50
CA GLN A 132 -2.19 14.05 18.05
C GLN A 132 -2.15 12.74 17.25
N ARG A 133 -3.32 12.19 16.89
CA ARG A 133 -3.43 10.92 16.16
C ARG A 133 -2.90 11.02 14.73
N HIS A 134 -3.21 12.10 14.04
CA HIS A 134 -2.77 12.36 12.66
C HIS A 134 -1.46 13.16 12.59
N LYS A 135 -0.74 13.32 13.71
CA LYS A 135 0.55 14.02 13.81
C LYS A 135 0.54 15.45 13.24
N LEU A 136 -0.62 16.11 13.27
CA LEU A 136 -0.78 17.48 12.81
C LEU A 136 -0.32 18.45 13.90
N ARG A 137 0.49 19.44 13.52
CA ARG A 137 0.96 20.50 14.43
C ARG A 137 0.57 21.86 13.87
N ALA A 138 0.24 22.79 14.76
CA ALA A 138 0.06 24.19 14.38
C ALA A 138 1.45 24.81 14.16
N VAL A 139 1.75 25.23 12.93
CA VAL A 139 3.02 25.84 12.55
C VAL A 139 2.74 27.23 11.99
N ARG A 140 3.61 28.20 12.30
CA ARG A 140 3.51 29.56 11.76
C ARG A 140 4.04 29.52 10.32
N ILE A 141 3.23 29.96 9.36
CA ILE A 141 3.61 29.98 7.95
C ILE A 141 4.77 30.98 7.79
N HIS A 142 5.94 30.50 7.41
CA HIS A 142 7.09 31.32 7.01
C HIS A 142 7.31 31.12 5.51
N GLY A 143 7.61 32.21 4.80
CA GLY A 143 7.83 32.16 3.36
C GLY A 143 9.04 31.30 2.99
N GLU A 144 8.94 30.64 1.83
CA GLU A 144 9.86 29.64 1.26
C GLU A 144 9.85 28.26 1.93
N SER A 145 8.87 27.42 1.54
CA SER A 145 8.74 26.01 1.94
C SER A 145 10.00 25.17 1.71
N GLY A 146 10.76 25.45 0.64
CA GLY A 146 12.01 24.72 0.34
C GLY A 146 13.13 24.92 1.39
N SER A 147 13.15 26.06 2.08
CA SER A 147 14.14 26.38 3.12
C SER A 147 13.79 25.72 4.46
N ALA A 148 12.50 25.73 4.83
CA ALA A 148 12.02 25.16 6.09
C ALA A 148 12.12 23.61 6.11
N ASP A 149 11.87 22.95 4.97
CA ASP A 149 11.96 21.49 4.84
C ASP A 149 13.40 20.98 4.98
N MET A 150 14.41 21.77 4.58
CA MET A 150 15.82 21.41 4.77
C MET A 150 16.24 21.49 6.23
N GLY A 151 15.82 22.54 6.96
CA GLY A 151 16.12 22.66 8.39
C GLY A 151 15.42 21.57 9.23
N ALA A 152 14.15 21.27 8.94
CA ALA A 152 13.42 20.19 9.59
C ALA A 152 14.05 18.82 9.30
N LEU A 153 14.57 18.62 8.09
CA LEU A 153 15.28 17.41 7.71
C LEU A 153 16.64 17.29 8.41
N GLU A 154 17.42 18.36 8.49
CA GLU A 154 18.71 18.38 9.19
C GLU A 154 18.58 18.05 10.69
N GLU A 155 17.48 18.48 11.33
CA GLU A 155 17.18 18.11 12.72
C GLU A 155 16.65 16.68 12.87
N ALA A 156 15.83 16.20 11.93
CA ALA A 156 15.16 14.90 12.04
C ALA A 156 16.01 13.71 11.57
N LEU A 157 16.89 13.92 10.58
CA LEU A 157 17.68 12.85 9.98
C LEU A 157 18.63 12.15 10.98
N PRO A 158 19.32 12.84 11.91
CA PRO A 158 20.12 12.18 12.95
C PRO A 158 19.28 11.27 13.84
N HIS A 159 18.05 11.68 14.18
CA HIS A 159 17.14 10.86 14.96
C HIS A 159 16.67 9.63 14.18
N LEU A 160 16.29 9.80 12.90
CA LEU A 160 15.93 8.68 12.03
C LEU A 160 17.08 7.68 11.88
N LYS A 161 18.30 8.15 11.63
CA LYS A 161 19.51 7.31 11.59
C LYS A 161 19.68 6.54 12.90
N ALA A 162 19.47 7.18 14.05
CA ALA A 162 19.58 6.50 15.35
C ALA A 162 18.52 5.41 15.55
N VAL A 163 17.27 5.65 15.10
CA VAL A 163 16.21 4.63 15.13
C VAL A 163 16.56 3.47 14.19
N VAL A 164 16.95 3.78 12.96
CA VAL A 164 17.35 2.80 11.93
C VAL A 164 18.54 1.95 12.40
N ALA A 165 19.54 2.56 13.06
CA ALA A 165 20.70 1.86 13.61
C ALA A 165 20.37 0.84 14.72
N GLY A 166 19.17 0.90 15.29
CA GLY A 166 18.67 -0.10 16.23
C GLY A 166 18.25 -1.44 15.58
N TYR A 167 18.22 -1.50 14.26
CA TYR A 167 17.77 -2.66 13.48
C TYR A 167 18.86 -3.10 12.49
N ALA A 168 18.88 -4.39 12.17
CA ALA A 168 19.71 -4.87 11.06
C ALA A 168 19.15 -4.32 9.73
N PRO A 169 19.98 -4.06 8.69
CA PRO A 169 19.49 -3.57 7.40
C PRO A 169 18.41 -4.46 6.76
N CYS A 170 18.51 -5.78 6.96
CA CYS A 170 17.48 -6.69 6.49
C CYS A 170 16.12 -6.43 7.18
N ASP A 171 16.08 -5.90 8.39
CA ASP A 171 14.88 -5.66 9.21
C ASP A 171 14.34 -4.23 9.12
N VAL A 172 14.94 -3.37 8.29
CA VAL A 172 14.47 -2.01 8.03
C VAL A 172 13.77 -1.98 6.69
N TYR A 173 12.45 -1.81 6.70
CA TYR A 173 11.60 -1.77 5.52
C TYR A 173 11.17 -0.34 5.21
N ASN A 174 10.94 -0.05 3.94
CA ASN A 174 10.17 1.10 3.51
C ASN A 174 9.05 0.62 2.57
N MET A 175 7.90 1.28 2.68
CA MET A 175 6.74 1.04 1.82
C MET A 175 6.26 2.37 1.27
N ASP A 176 5.81 2.33 0.02
CA ASP A 176 5.14 3.45 -0.63
C ASP A 176 4.28 2.97 -1.81
N GLU A 177 3.36 3.82 -2.24
CA GLU A 177 2.45 3.57 -3.35
C GLU A 177 2.80 4.37 -4.59
N THR A 178 2.58 3.75 -5.75
CA THR A 178 2.58 4.46 -7.03
C THR A 178 1.34 4.15 -7.84
N GLY A 179 0.82 5.16 -8.53
CA GLY A 179 -0.07 4.93 -9.67
C GLY A 179 0.71 4.30 -10.82
N LEU A 180 0.07 3.40 -11.55
CA LEU A 180 0.59 2.81 -12.78
C LEU A 180 -0.48 2.87 -13.88
N PHE A 181 -0.28 3.74 -14.87
CA PHE A 181 -1.09 3.72 -16.09
C PHE A 181 -0.59 2.63 -17.03
N TYR A 182 -1.12 1.43 -16.83
CA TYR A 182 -0.56 0.20 -17.38
C TYR A 182 -0.73 0.04 -18.89
N SER A 183 -1.70 0.72 -19.49
CA SER A 183 -1.96 0.76 -20.95
C SER A 183 -1.57 2.08 -21.60
N MET A 184 -0.97 3.02 -20.86
CA MET A 184 -0.63 4.33 -21.39
C MET A 184 0.36 4.22 -22.56
N THR A 185 -0.01 4.80 -23.68
CA THR A 185 0.84 4.94 -24.86
C THR A 185 1.95 5.95 -24.60
N PRO A 186 3.17 5.75 -25.13
CA PRO A 186 4.15 6.82 -25.20
C PRO A 186 3.56 8.04 -25.93
N ASP A 187 3.58 9.21 -25.28
CA ASP A 187 2.93 10.45 -25.75
C ASP A 187 3.59 11.01 -27.01
N LYS A 188 3.26 10.44 -28.18
CA LYS A 188 3.18 11.04 -29.53
C LYS A 188 2.99 9.95 -30.58
N THR A 189 2.07 10.16 -31.51
CA THR A 189 1.73 9.24 -32.61
C THR A 189 2.12 9.81 -33.97
N ILE A 190 2.26 8.94 -34.98
CA ILE A 190 2.45 9.35 -36.38
C ILE A 190 1.08 9.62 -37.00
N ALA A 191 0.91 10.81 -37.60
CA ALA A 191 -0.24 11.11 -38.43
C ALA A 191 0.09 12.04 -39.59
N GLN A 192 -0.61 11.87 -40.71
CA GLN A 192 -0.46 12.70 -41.92
C GLN A 192 -1.19 14.07 -41.81
N LYS A 193 -2.03 14.26 -40.79
CA LYS A 193 -2.71 15.52 -40.42
C LYS A 193 -2.72 15.66 -38.90
N GLU A 194 -2.95 16.87 -38.38
CA GLU A 194 -3.32 17.06 -36.96
C GLU A 194 -4.47 16.10 -36.64
N VAL A 195 -4.21 15.12 -35.79
CA VAL A 195 -5.24 14.25 -35.23
C VAL A 195 -5.65 14.91 -33.93
N GLU A 196 -6.96 15.06 -33.71
CA GLU A 196 -7.48 15.28 -32.36
C GLU A 196 -6.82 14.26 -31.43
N GLY A 197 -6.22 14.72 -30.33
CA GLY A 197 -5.39 13.87 -29.47
C GLY A 197 -6.11 12.56 -29.15
N PHE A 198 -5.46 11.43 -29.41
CA PHE A 198 -6.00 10.14 -29.01
C PHE A 198 -6.30 10.19 -27.51
N LYS A 199 -7.52 9.84 -27.12
CA LYS A 199 -7.88 9.77 -25.70
C LYS A 199 -6.97 8.74 -25.05
N LYS A 200 -6.00 9.20 -24.26
CA LYS A 200 -5.06 8.33 -23.55
C LYS A 200 -5.87 7.30 -22.75
N ASP A 201 -5.49 6.04 -22.86
CA ASP A 201 -6.01 5.02 -21.96
C ASP A 201 -5.40 5.26 -20.57
N LYS A 202 -6.13 6.00 -19.74
CA LYS A 202 -5.76 6.32 -18.35
C LYS A 202 -6.19 5.22 -17.38
N THR A 203 -6.43 4.01 -17.87
CA THR A 203 -6.66 2.86 -17.00
C THR A 203 -5.47 2.69 -16.05
N ARG A 204 -5.78 2.69 -14.76
CA ARG A 204 -4.81 2.77 -13.68
C ARG A 204 -5.03 1.67 -12.67
N ILE A 205 -3.93 1.17 -12.15
CA ILE A 205 -3.89 0.47 -10.87
C ILE A 205 -2.93 1.20 -9.94
N THR A 206 -3.23 1.20 -8.64
CA THR A 206 -2.25 1.60 -7.63
C THR A 206 -1.50 0.38 -7.15
N VAL A 207 -0.19 0.50 -7.02
CA VAL A 207 0.71 -0.57 -6.60
C VAL A 207 1.49 -0.09 -5.39
N ALA A 208 1.27 -0.73 -4.25
CA ALA A 208 2.06 -0.59 -3.05
C ALA A 208 3.25 -1.55 -3.09
N LEU A 209 4.46 -1.01 -2.99
CA LEU A 209 5.71 -1.77 -3.00
C LEU A 209 6.38 -1.69 -1.64
N THR A 210 7.04 -2.77 -1.21
CA THR A 210 7.67 -2.83 0.11
C THR A 210 8.91 -3.71 0.07
N ALA A 211 10.05 -3.15 0.47
CA ALA A 211 11.34 -3.84 0.49
C ALA A 211 12.18 -3.42 1.69
N ASN A 212 13.13 -4.27 2.07
CA ASN A 212 14.09 -3.96 3.12
C ASN A 212 15.36 -3.28 2.61
N ALA A 213 16.11 -2.70 3.55
CA ALA A 213 17.19 -1.78 3.24
C ALA A 213 18.42 -2.42 2.58
N ASP A 214 18.64 -3.73 2.76
CA ASP A 214 19.68 -4.45 2.02
C ASP A 214 19.16 -5.10 0.72
N GLY A 215 17.85 -4.99 0.45
CA GLY A 215 17.18 -5.56 -0.72
C GLY A 215 17.10 -7.08 -0.74
N SER A 216 17.39 -7.76 0.39
CA SER A 216 17.31 -9.22 0.50
C SER A 216 15.87 -9.75 0.55
N ASP A 217 14.90 -8.91 0.93
CA ASP A 217 13.49 -9.26 1.03
C ASP A 217 12.60 -8.19 0.39
N LYS A 218 11.67 -8.65 -0.44
CA LYS A 218 10.67 -7.86 -1.15
C LYS A 218 9.32 -8.48 -0.84
N LEU A 219 8.42 -7.71 -0.23
CA LEU A 219 7.06 -8.20 0.01
C LEU A 219 6.28 -8.27 -1.32
N PRO A 220 5.27 -9.15 -1.42
CA PRO A 220 4.37 -9.17 -2.57
C PRO A 220 3.74 -7.79 -2.77
N PRO A 221 3.72 -7.26 -4.02
CA PRO A 221 3.04 -6.01 -4.32
C PRO A 221 1.56 -6.08 -3.94
N PHE A 222 1.08 -5.02 -3.31
CA PHE A 222 -0.34 -4.88 -2.98
C PHE A 222 -1.02 -3.99 -4.03
N PHE A 223 -1.94 -4.59 -4.78
CA PHE A 223 -2.65 -3.93 -5.88
C PHE A 223 -3.99 -3.38 -5.45
N ILE A 224 -4.31 -2.17 -5.89
CA ILE A 224 -5.64 -1.57 -5.72
C ILE A 224 -6.15 -1.13 -7.09
N GLY A 225 -7.27 -1.69 -7.52
CA GLY A 225 -7.93 -1.32 -8.77
C GLY A 225 -9.36 -0.80 -8.56
N HIS A 226 -10.04 -0.51 -9.67
CA HIS A 226 -11.42 0.00 -9.61
C HIS A 226 -12.45 -1.12 -9.39
N ALA A 227 -12.33 -2.21 -10.16
CA ALA A 227 -13.32 -3.27 -10.19
C ALA A 227 -13.03 -4.36 -9.16
N LYS A 228 -14.03 -4.78 -8.37
CA LYS A 228 -13.91 -5.91 -7.44
C LYS A 228 -13.58 -7.23 -8.14
N LYS A 229 -14.12 -7.42 -9.35
CA LYS A 229 -13.90 -8.58 -10.21
C LYS A 229 -13.64 -8.09 -11.64
N PRO A 230 -12.40 -7.71 -11.98
CA PRO A 230 -12.03 -7.37 -13.35
C PRO A 230 -12.41 -8.51 -14.30
N ARG A 231 -12.95 -8.19 -15.49
CA ARG A 231 -13.39 -9.21 -16.45
C ARG A 231 -12.25 -10.15 -16.86
N CYS A 232 -11.04 -9.61 -16.97
CA CYS A 232 -9.81 -10.35 -17.26
C CYS A 232 -9.43 -11.40 -16.21
N PHE A 233 -10.11 -11.46 -15.05
CA PHE A 233 -9.90 -12.52 -14.07
C PHE A 233 -10.68 -13.80 -14.38
N GLU A 234 -11.56 -13.81 -15.40
CA GLU A 234 -12.29 -15.00 -15.83
C GLU A 234 -13.03 -15.71 -14.67
N HIS A 235 -13.72 -14.92 -13.84
CA HIS A 235 -14.43 -15.38 -12.64
C HIS A 235 -13.55 -15.95 -11.51
N LYS A 236 -12.22 -15.92 -11.63
CA LYS A 236 -11.30 -16.28 -10.56
C LYS A 236 -11.14 -15.10 -9.59
N THR A 237 -10.83 -15.38 -8.34
CA THR A 237 -10.44 -14.34 -7.39
C THR A 237 -8.96 -13.98 -7.59
N ALA A 238 -8.55 -12.78 -7.18
CA ALA A 238 -7.16 -12.36 -7.25
C ALA A 238 -6.23 -13.31 -6.48
N GLU A 239 -6.68 -13.81 -5.34
CA GLU A 239 -5.90 -14.74 -4.51
C GLU A 239 -5.65 -16.06 -5.25
N ARG A 240 -6.64 -16.57 -5.99
CA ARG A 240 -6.46 -17.76 -6.86
C ARG A 240 -5.51 -17.50 -8.02
N LEU A 241 -5.38 -16.24 -8.43
CA LEU A 241 -4.42 -15.80 -9.44
C LEU A 241 -3.05 -15.46 -8.84
N GLY A 242 -2.88 -15.55 -7.51
CA GLY A 242 -1.62 -15.31 -6.81
C GLY A 242 -1.36 -13.84 -6.45
N PHE A 243 -2.40 -13.00 -6.43
CA PHE A 243 -2.26 -11.56 -6.19
C PHE A 243 -2.92 -11.12 -4.89
N LEU A 244 -2.24 -10.23 -4.18
CA LEU A 244 -2.86 -9.42 -3.13
C LEU A 244 -3.53 -8.22 -3.79
N TYR A 245 -4.85 -8.27 -3.89
CA TYR A 245 -5.64 -7.27 -4.62
C TYR A 245 -6.83 -6.81 -3.77
N ARG A 246 -7.06 -5.50 -3.76
CA ARG A 246 -8.29 -4.89 -3.27
C ARG A 246 -8.81 -3.91 -4.31
N ASN A 247 -10.02 -3.42 -4.09
CA ASN A 247 -10.65 -2.48 -5.01
C ASN A 247 -11.35 -1.36 -4.25
N ASN A 248 -11.41 -0.19 -4.87
CA ASN A 248 -12.35 0.87 -4.53
C ASN A 248 -12.57 1.76 -5.76
N LYS A 249 -13.59 2.61 -5.73
CA LYS A 249 -13.99 3.42 -6.89
C LYS A 249 -12.89 4.35 -7.43
N LYS A 250 -11.88 4.69 -6.62
CA LYS A 250 -10.77 5.57 -7.00
C LYS A 250 -9.47 4.82 -7.28
N ALA A 251 -9.42 3.53 -7.00
CA ALA A 251 -8.22 2.70 -7.00
C ALA A 251 -7.09 3.30 -6.14
N TRP A 252 -7.39 3.78 -4.93
CA TRP A 252 -6.41 4.44 -4.03
C TRP A 252 -6.18 3.68 -2.72
N MET A 253 -5.08 3.95 -2.03
CA MET A 253 -4.91 3.49 -0.65
C MET A 253 -5.90 4.21 0.28
N THR A 254 -6.51 3.48 1.20
CA THR A 254 -7.35 4.02 2.29
C THR A 254 -6.82 3.54 3.64
N GLY A 255 -7.24 4.17 4.73
CA GLY A 255 -6.86 3.76 6.09
C GLY A 255 -7.22 2.30 6.36
N ILE A 256 -8.41 1.89 5.96
CA ILE A 256 -8.91 0.51 6.14
C ILE A 256 -8.05 -0.50 5.36
N LEU A 257 -7.76 -0.22 4.09
CA LEU A 257 -6.94 -1.11 3.25
C LEU A 257 -5.51 -1.20 3.76
N PHE A 258 -4.95 -0.06 4.19
CA PHE A 258 -3.62 0.01 4.77
C PHE A 258 -3.54 -0.79 6.08
N GLN A 259 -4.53 -0.65 6.97
CA GLN A 259 -4.57 -1.38 8.23
C GLN A 259 -4.72 -2.89 8.03
N GLU A 260 -5.54 -3.32 7.07
CA GLU A 260 -5.65 -4.72 6.67
C GLU A 260 -4.30 -5.28 6.23
N TRP A 261 -3.66 -4.59 5.28
CA TRP A 261 -2.33 -4.95 4.78
C TRP A 261 -1.29 -5.01 5.91
N LEU A 262 -1.20 -3.96 6.73
CA LEU A 262 -0.22 -3.86 7.80
C LEU A 262 -0.42 -4.95 8.87
N GLY A 263 -1.68 -5.26 9.19
CA GLY A 263 -2.02 -6.35 10.11
C GLY A 263 -1.62 -7.73 9.57
N ASP A 264 -1.74 -7.96 8.26
CA ASP A 264 -1.30 -9.21 7.64
C ASP A 264 0.22 -9.30 7.55
N VAL A 265 0.92 -8.19 7.29
CA VAL A 265 2.38 -8.14 7.37
C VAL A 265 2.84 -8.42 8.81
N ASP A 266 2.21 -7.84 9.85
CA ASP A 266 2.59 -8.08 11.25
C ASP A 266 2.44 -9.56 11.63
N LYS A 267 1.32 -10.19 11.23
CA LYS A 267 1.11 -11.63 11.40
C LYS A 267 2.18 -12.44 10.68
N SER A 268 2.56 -12.07 9.45
CA SER A 268 3.62 -12.75 8.70
C SER A 268 4.99 -12.61 9.39
N MET A 269 5.34 -11.41 9.86
CA MET A 269 6.59 -11.17 10.59
C MET A 269 6.61 -11.93 11.92
N LYS A 270 5.47 -12.03 12.60
CA LYS A 270 5.32 -12.86 13.80
C LYS A 270 5.54 -14.35 13.53
N GLN A 271 4.98 -14.88 12.43
CA GLN A 271 5.20 -16.27 12.02
C GLN A 271 6.67 -16.56 11.69
N LYS A 272 7.40 -15.55 11.19
CA LYS A 272 8.84 -15.63 10.89
C LYS A 272 9.73 -15.35 12.12
N ASP A 273 9.15 -15.13 13.31
CA ASP A 273 9.84 -14.67 14.53
C ASP A 273 10.74 -13.45 14.29
N ARG A 274 10.22 -12.51 13.50
CA ARG A 274 10.97 -11.38 12.98
C ARG A 274 10.39 -10.07 13.50
N LYS A 275 11.25 -9.15 13.92
CA LYS A 275 10.84 -7.80 14.31
C LYS A 275 11.45 -6.80 13.35
N ILE A 276 10.60 -5.95 12.77
CA ILE A 276 11.02 -5.02 11.73
C ILE A 276 10.66 -3.58 12.08
N LEU A 277 11.43 -2.66 11.51
CA LEU A 277 11.11 -1.24 11.44
C LEU A 277 10.49 -0.97 10.07
N LEU A 278 9.30 -0.40 10.01
CA LEU A 278 8.66 0.04 8.78
C LEU A 278 8.68 1.58 8.70
N LEU A 279 9.44 2.10 7.74
CA LEU A 279 9.52 3.51 7.40
C LEU A 279 8.40 3.88 6.42
N MET A 280 7.66 4.95 6.73
CA MET A 280 6.52 5.40 5.94
C MET A 280 6.42 6.91 5.88
N ASP A 281 5.86 7.46 4.82
CA ASP A 281 5.49 8.87 4.80
C ASP A 281 4.33 9.18 5.78
N ASN A 282 3.95 10.45 5.84
CA ASN A 282 2.86 10.92 6.69
C ASN A 282 1.51 11.01 5.94
N ALA A 283 1.26 10.12 4.96
CA ALA A 283 -0.03 10.10 4.28
C ALA A 283 -1.18 9.76 5.27
N PRO A 284 -2.32 10.46 5.20
CA PRO A 284 -3.48 10.18 6.04
C PRO A 284 -4.12 8.82 5.88
N SER A 285 -3.87 8.11 4.78
CA SER A 285 -4.17 6.69 4.63
C SER A 285 -3.32 5.80 5.54
N HIS A 286 -2.16 6.27 6.02
CA HIS A 286 -1.25 5.50 6.87
C HIS A 286 -1.65 5.55 8.34
N ILE A 287 -2.90 5.17 8.62
CA ILE A 287 -3.48 5.17 9.97
C ILE A 287 -3.02 3.92 10.73
N VAL A 288 -2.07 4.11 11.63
CA VAL A 288 -1.61 3.05 12.55
C VAL A 288 -2.43 3.02 13.85
N ALA A 289 -3.28 4.02 14.08
CA ALA A 289 -4.11 4.08 15.29
C ALA A 289 -5.03 2.85 15.41
N ASP A 290 -5.20 2.36 16.65
CA ASP A 290 -6.02 1.20 16.99
C ASP A 290 -5.51 -0.19 16.49
N LEU A 291 -4.30 -0.27 15.92
CA LEU A 291 -3.63 -1.54 15.63
C LEU A 291 -2.69 -1.98 16.75
N GLU A 292 -2.92 -3.18 17.30
CA GLU A 292 -2.00 -3.84 18.22
C GLU A 292 -0.91 -4.61 17.44
N LEU A 293 0.09 -3.89 16.92
CA LEU A 293 1.23 -4.49 16.21
C LEU A 293 2.21 -5.11 17.22
N THR A 294 2.61 -6.36 16.98
CA THR A 294 3.51 -7.09 17.90
C THR A 294 4.94 -7.24 17.38
N ASN A 295 5.11 -7.16 16.06
CA ASN A 295 6.35 -7.47 15.35
C ASN A 295 6.79 -6.33 14.41
N ILE A 296 5.94 -5.35 14.13
CA ILE A 296 6.27 -4.17 13.34
C ILE A 296 6.31 -2.93 14.23
N THR A 297 7.40 -2.17 14.15
CA THR A 297 7.47 -0.79 14.64
C THR A 297 7.34 0.15 13.46
N VAL A 298 6.31 1.00 13.43
CA VAL A 298 6.13 1.98 12.34
C VAL A 298 6.79 3.31 12.71
N GLN A 299 7.73 3.76 11.88
CA GLN A 299 8.35 5.08 11.99
C GLN A 299 7.92 5.95 10.83
N VAL A 300 7.14 6.99 11.15
CA VAL A 300 6.69 7.97 10.16
C VAL A 300 7.81 8.97 9.89
N LEU A 301 8.05 9.25 8.62
CA LEU A 301 9.03 10.20 8.12
C LEU A 301 8.52 11.65 8.34
N PRO A 302 9.43 12.63 8.46
CA PRO A 302 9.05 14.02 8.60
C PRO A 302 8.18 14.50 7.41
N PRO A 303 7.17 15.36 7.66
CA PRO A 303 6.35 15.91 6.59
C PRO A 303 7.19 16.57 5.50
N ASN A 304 6.77 16.47 4.24
CA ASN A 304 7.42 17.08 3.06
C ASN A 304 8.87 16.65 2.81
N THR A 305 9.33 15.54 3.41
CA THR A 305 10.70 15.03 3.18
C THR A 305 10.77 13.81 2.26
N THR A 306 9.62 13.33 1.77
CA THR A 306 9.45 12.13 0.95
C THR A 306 10.49 12.04 -0.19
N SER A 307 10.60 13.07 -1.03
CA SER A 307 11.55 13.11 -2.15
C SER A 307 13.04 13.04 -1.77
N LYS A 308 13.38 13.22 -0.48
CA LYS A 308 14.76 13.23 0.02
C LYS A 308 15.11 12.01 0.87
N VAL A 309 14.17 11.57 1.73
CA VAL A 309 14.45 10.51 2.71
C VAL A 309 13.69 9.21 2.50
N GLN A 310 12.70 9.17 1.61
CA GLN A 310 11.93 7.95 1.34
C GLN A 310 12.65 7.08 0.29
N PRO A 311 13.15 5.88 0.65
CA PRO A 311 13.87 5.03 -0.28
C PRO A 311 13.07 4.61 -1.52
N MET A 312 11.75 4.40 -1.39
CA MET A 312 10.89 4.06 -2.52
C MET A 312 10.91 5.13 -3.61
N ASP A 313 10.81 6.41 -3.21
CA ASP A 313 10.92 7.56 -4.10
C ASP A 313 12.34 7.88 -4.54
N ALA A 314 13.35 7.44 -3.77
CA ALA A 314 14.76 7.62 -4.09
C ALA A 314 15.26 6.69 -5.22
N GLY A 315 14.36 6.04 -5.97
CA GLY A 315 14.67 5.34 -7.22
C GLY A 315 14.11 3.94 -7.35
N ILE A 316 13.58 3.32 -6.28
CA ILE A 316 13.03 1.95 -6.34
C ILE A 316 11.75 1.93 -7.19
N ILE A 317 10.82 2.87 -6.97
CA ILE A 317 9.61 3.00 -7.78
C ILE A 317 9.97 3.32 -9.24
N ALA A 318 10.94 4.21 -9.45
CA ALA A 318 11.40 4.54 -10.81
C ALA A 318 12.00 3.32 -11.53
N ALA A 319 12.77 2.49 -10.83
CA ALA A 319 13.28 1.23 -11.36
C ALA A 319 12.12 0.26 -11.69
N PHE A 320 11.18 0.06 -10.76
CA PHE A 320 9.99 -0.75 -10.99
C PHE A 320 9.24 -0.35 -12.25
N LYS A 321 8.93 0.94 -12.42
CA LYS A 321 8.25 1.44 -13.62
C LYS A 321 9.07 1.23 -14.89
N ARG A 322 10.40 1.34 -14.81
CA ARG A 322 11.30 1.08 -15.95
C ARG A 322 11.24 -0.36 -16.41
N HIS A 323 11.33 -1.30 -15.47
CA HIS A 323 11.17 -2.73 -15.74
C HIS A 323 9.79 -3.05 -16.32
N TYR A 324 8.73 -2.46 -15.76
CA TYR A 324 7.37 -2.60 -16.30
C TYR A 324 7.27 -2.09 -17.75
N ARG A 325 7.76 -0.87 -18.01
CA ARG A 325 7.70 -0.26 -19.34
C ARG A 325 8.54 -1.02 -20.37
N ARG A 326 9.66 -1.63 -19.97
CA ARG A 326 10.43 -2.52 -20.85
C ARG A 326 9.56 -3.68 -21.35
N LEU A 327 8.84 -4.36 -20.47
CA LEU A 327 7.92 -5.46 -20.83
C LEU A 327 6.77 -4.95 -21.71
N HIS A 328 6.20 -3.79 -21.37
CA HIS A 328 5.10 -3.19 -22.12
C HIS A 328 5.49 -2.83 -23.57
N LEU A 329 6.65 -2.22 -23.76
CA LEU A 329 7.15 -1.87 -25.09
C LEU A 329 7.56 -3.10 -25.90
N GLN A 330 8.14 -4.12 -25.27
CA GLN A 330 8.42 -5.40 -25.91
C GLN A 330 7.14 -6.05 -26.44
N ASN A 331 6.09 -6.13 -25.61
CA ASN A 331 4.78 -6.62 -26.06
C ASN A 331 4.19 -5.76 -27.19
N SER A 332 4.42 -4.45 -27.18
CA SER A 332 3.95 -3.54 -28.23
C SER A 332 4.62 -3.84 -29.57
N LEU A 333 5.92 -4.16 -29.57
CA LEU A 333 6.64 -4.62 -30.75
C LEU A 333 6.11 -5.96 -31.25
N ASP A 334 5.89 -6.93 -30.34
CA ASP A 334 5.34 -8.24 -30.71
C ASP A 334 3.94 -8.12 -31.31
N ARG A 335 3.13 -7.16 -30.83
CA ARG A 335 1.81 -6.83 -31.37
C ARG A 335 1.89 -6.23 -32.78
N ASP A 336 2.86 -5.36 -33.01
CA ASP A 336 3.10 -4.73 -34.32
C ASP A 336 3.52 -5.78 -35.36
N GLU A 337 4.41 -6.70 -34.96
CA GLU A 337 4.83 -7.84 -35.80
C GLU A 337 3.65 -8.77 -36.15
N ARG A 338 2.62 -8.84 -35.29
CA ARG A 338 1.36 -9.56 -35.56
C ARG A 338 0.33 -8.77 -36.36
N GLY A 339 0.58 -7.49 -36.65
CA GLY A 339 -0.34 -6.61 -37.38
C GLY A 339 -1.54 -6.14 -36.56
N GLU A 340 -1.43 -6.14 -35.23
CA GLU A 340 -2.49 -5.64 -34.34
C GLU A 340 -2.56 -4.10 -34.38
N THR A 341 -3.76 -3.53 -34.23
CA THR A 341 -3.96 -2.07 -34.34
C THR A 341 -3.74 -1.33 -33.01
N ASN A 342 -3.95 -1.98 -31.87
CA ASN A 342 -3.84 -1.35 -30.56
C ASN A 342 -2.59 -1.82 -29.80
N LEU A 343 -1.42 -1.45 -30.31
CA LEU A 343 -0.12 -1.97 -29.86
C LEU A 343 0.09 -1.93 -28.34
N TYR A 344 -0.40 -0.88 -27.68
CA TYR A 344 -0.12 -0.62 -26.27
C TYR A 344 -1.21 -1.09 -25.31
N LYS A 345 -2.36 -1.61 -25.80
CA LYS A 345 -3.44 -2.06 -24.91
C LYS A 345 -3.06 -3.32 -24.17
N VAL A 346 -3.28 -3.29 -22.85
CA VAL A 346 -2.97 -4.37 -21.91
C VAL A 346 -4.15 -4.49 -20.95
N ASP A 347 -4.56 -5.72 -20.61
CA ASP A 347 -5.57 -5.93 -19.57
C ASP A 347 -4.95 -5.88 -18.16
N GLN A 348 -5.79 -5.67 -17.14
CA GLN A 348 -5.29 -5.52 -15.76
C GLN A 348 -4.54 -6.75 -15.24
N LEU A 349 -4.92 -7.97 -15.64
CA LEU A 349 -4.26 -9.19 -15.18
C LEU A 349 -2.85 -9.28 -15.78
N THR A 350 -2.70 -8.96 -17.06
CA THR A 350 -1.39 -8.88 -17.71
C THR A 350 -0.52 -7.81 -17.06
N ALA A 351 -1.08 -6.63 -16.77
CA ALA A 351 -0.37 -5.57 -16.05
C ALA A 351 0.11 -6.01 -14.65
N MET A 352 -0.72 -6.71 -13.89
CA MET A 352 -0.35 -7.24 -12.57
C MET A 352 0.74 -8.32 -12.68
N ARG A 353 0.69 -9.19 -13.69
CA ARG A 353 1.74 -10.19 -13.95
C ARG A 353 3.08 -9.54 -14.29
N TRP A 354 3.07 -8.54 -15.18
CA TRP A 354 4.29 -7.80 -15.50
C TRP A 354 4.81 -7.00 -14.32
N SER A 355 3.93 -6.46 -13.48
CA SER A 355 4.34 -5.81 -12.23
C SER A 355 5.06 -6.79 -11.29
N LEU A 356 4.58 -8.03 -11.15
CA LEU A 356 5.32 -9.05 -10.39
C LEU A 356 6.68 -9.38 -11.01
N ALA A 357 6.75 -9.55 -12.33
CA ALA A 357 8.01 -9.81 -13.02
C ALA A 357 9.00 -8.65 -12.81
N ALA A 358 8.56 -7.42 -13.10
CA ALA A 358 9.33 -6.20 -12.90
C ALA A 358 9.83 -6.07 -11.46
N TRP A 359 8.96 -6.29 -10.48
CA TRP A 359 9.33 -6.25 -9.06
C TRP A 359 10.36 -7.30 -8.69
N SER A 360 10.23 -8.52 -9.24
CA SER A 360 11.18 -9.61 -8.99
C SER A 360 12.58 -9.35 -9.56
N GLU A 361 12.66 -8.67 -10.71
CA GLU A 361 13.91 -8.39 -11.43
C GLU A 361 14.75 -7.26 -10.80
N ILE A 362 14.15 -6.35 -10.02
CA ILE A 362 14.92 -5.30 -9.34
C ILE A 362 15.93 -5.93 -8.39
N SER A 363 17.21 -5.60 -8.61
CA SER A 363 18.31 -6.15 -7.83
C SER A 363 18.32 -5.64 -6.38
N SER A 364 18.84 -6.46 -5.46
CA SER A 364 19.11 -6.03 -4.08
C SER A 364 20.08 -4.84 -4.03
N ALA A 365 21.02 -4.77 -4.98
CA ALA A 365 21.97 -3.66 -5.09
C ALA A 365 21.27 -2.33 -5.41
N THR A 366 20.29 -2.34 -6.33
CA THR A 366 19.46 -1.17 -6.65
C THR A 366 18.74 -0.65 -5.40
N ILE A 367 18.07 -1.55 -4.67
CA ILE A 367 17.34 -1.20 -3.45
C ILE A 367 18.29 -0.64 -2.38
N ALA A 368 19.38 -1.33 -2.09
CA ALA A 368 20.34 -0.90 -1.08
C ALA A 368 20.97 0.46 -1.42
N ASN A 369 21.23 0.73 -2.71
CA ASN A 369 21.71 2.04 -3.14
C ASN A 369 20.67 3.14 -2.90
N CYS A 370 19.39 2.90 -3.13
CA CYS A 370 18.33 3.88 -2.83
C CYS A 370 18.26 4.19 -1.32
N PHE A 371 18.36 3.19 -0.45
CA PHE A 371 18.43 3.40 1.01
C PHE A 371 19.69 4.15 1.45
N ARG A 372 20.81 4.00 0.75
CA ARG A 372 22.03 4.79 1.01
C ARG A 372 21.92 6.21 0.50
N HIS A 373 21.27 6.40 -0.66
CA HIS A 373 21.08 7.71 -1.27
C HIS A 373 20.25 8.66 -0.38
N THR A 374 19.31 8.12 0.39
CA THR A 374 18.53 8.90 1.38
C THR A 374 19.34 9.30 2.62
N GLY A 375 20.55 8.76 2.77
CA GLY A 375 21.39 8.95 3.96
C GLY A 375 20.90 8.19 5.19
N LEU A 376 19.88 7.33 5.09
CA LEU A 376 19.42 6.50 6.21
C LEU A 376 20.37 5.33 6.49
N MET A 377 21.06 4.85 5.45
CA MET A 377 22.07 3.80 5.52
C MET A 377 23.41 4.31 5.02
N ASP A 378 24.49 3.81 5.61
CA ASP A 378 25.85 4.10 5.15
C ASP A 378 26.40 2.93 4.32
N GLY A 379 27.32 3.23 3.40
CA GLY A 379 28.05 2.22 2.63
C GLY A 379 28.44 2.69 1.24
N PRO A 380 29.34 1.96 0.56
CA PRO A 380 29.70 2.27 -0.82
C PRO A 380 28.52 1.99 -1.77
N ALA A 381 28.48 2.72 -2.87
CA ALA A 381 27.57 2.42 -3.97
C ALA A 381 27.90 1.03 -4.54
N LEU A 382 26.87 0.20 -4.69
CA LEU A 382 26.97 -1.10 -5.33
C LEU A 382 26.77 -0.97 -6.84
N PRO A 383 27.40 -1.82 -7.66
CA PRO A 383 27.17 -1.81 -9.10
C PRO A 383 25.73 -2.21 -9.44
N THR A 384 25.13 -1.52 -10.42
CA THR A 384 23.76 -1.75 -10.91
C THR A 384 23.77 -1.95 -12.43
N VAL A 385 24.44 -3.01 -12.89
CA VAL A 385 24.63 -3.30 -14.33
C VAL A 385 23.31 -3.66 -14.99
N GLU A 386 22.43 -4.35 -14.25
CA GLU A 386 21.10 -4.76 -14.70
C GLU A 386 20.22 -3.55 -15.04
N GLU A 387 20.25 -2.50 -14.20
CA GLU A 387 19.47 -1.28 -14.45
C GLU A 387 19.93 -0.54 -15.71
N GLN A 388 21.24 -0.50 -15.97
CA GLN A 388 21.80 0.09 -17.18
C GLN A 388 21.35 -0.68 -18.43
N ARG A 389 21.32 -2.02 -18.35
CA ARG A 389 20.85 -2.87 -19.44
C ARG A 389 19.35 -2.67 -19.70
N VAL A 390 18.54 -2.59 -18.66
CA VAL A 390 17.09 -2.35 -18.77
C VAL A 390 16.81 -0.99 -19.42
N GLU A 391 17.59 0.04 -19.09
CA GLU A 391 17.50 1.34 -19.73
C GLU A 391 17.87 1.28 -21.22
N GLN A 392 18.94 0.56 -21.58
CA GLN A 392 19.32 0.33 -22.98
C GLN A 392 18.24 -0.44 -23.76
N ASP A 393 17.65 -1.48 -23.17
CA ASP A 393 16.57 -2.26 -23.78
C ASP A 393 15.34 -1.38 -24.03
N LEU A 394 15.03 -0.46 -23.11
CA LEU A 394 13.91 0.47 -23.23
C LEU A 394 14.16 1.53 -24.33
N VAL A 395 15.38 2.08 -24.41
CA VAL A 395 15.79 2.96 -25.52
C VAL A 395 15.64 2.25 -26.86
N SER A 396 16.19 1.04 -26.97
CA SER A 396 16.15 0.22 -28.19
C SER A 396 14.71 -0.11 -28.61
N ALA A 397 13.83 -0.45 -27.65
CA ALA A 397 12.43 -0.70 -27.94
C ALA A 397 11.70 0.55 -28.45
N LEU A 398 11.97 1.72 -27.86
CA LEU A 398 11.41 3.00 -28.32
C LEU A 398 11.89 3.38 -29.73
N GLU A 399 13.15 3.11 -30.08
CA GLU A 399 13.71 3.39 -31.41
C GLU A 399 13.12 2.48 -32.50
N ARG A 400 12.78 1.23 -32.16
CA ARG A 400 12.18 0.26 -33.08
C ARG A 400 10.71 0.54 -33.36
N LEU A 401 10.01 1.19 -32.43
CA LEU A 401 8.63 1.59 -32.63
C LEU A 401 8.58 2.79 -33.59
N PRO A 402 7.66 2.83 -34.57
CA PRO A 402 7.52 3.96 -35.48
C PRO A 402 6.88 5.16 -34.75
N LEU A 403 7.62 5.81 -33.86
CA LEU A 403 7.19 6.98 -33.09
C LEU A 403 7.84 8.25 -33.68
N ARG A 404 7.06 9.19 -34.23
CA ARG A 404 7.61 10.51 -34.57
C ARG A 404 7.72 11.34 -33.29
N ASN A 405 8.97 11.62 -32.89
CA ASN A 405 9.36 12.53 -31.81
C ASN A 405 9.11 11.94 -30.40
N PRO A 406 9.83 10.86 -30.02
CA PRO A 406 9.56 10.10 -28.79
C PRO A 406 9.66 10.98 -27.53
N MET A 407 8.78 10.74 -26.57
CA MET A 407 8.88 11.36 -25.24
C MET A 407 10.17 10.90 -24.54
N SER A 408 10.67 11.70 -23.59
CA SER A 408 11.81 11.26 -22.78
C SER A 408 11.42 10.05 -21.94
N ILE A 409 12.40 9.17 -21.65
CA ILE A 409 12.21 8.03 -20.75
C ILE A 409 11.65 8.52 -19.41
N ALA A 410 12.19 9.62 -18.87
CA ALA A 410 11.72 10.22 -17.63
C ALA A 410 10.21 10.51 -17.65
N SER A 411 9.68 11.05 -18.76
CA SER A 411 8.25 11.33 -18.91
C SER A 411 7.40 10.08 -19.11
N LEU A 412 7.96 9.00 -19.67
CA LEU A 412 7.26 7.71 -19.83
C LEU A 412 7.17 6.95 -18.50
N LEU A 413 8.21 7.06 -17.67
CA LEU A 413 8.26 6.46 -16.35
C LEU A 413 7.39 7.21 -15.36
N ASN A 414 7.39 8.53 -15.40
CA ASN A 414 6.58 9.37 -14.51
C ASN A 414 5.79 10.38 -15.32
N PRO A 415 4.65 9.98 -15.91
CA PRO A 415 3.70 10.92 -16.48
C PRO A 415 3.23 11.86 -15.37
N ALA A 416 3.23 13.18 -15.61
CA ALA A 416 2.74 14.15 -14.63
C ALA A 416 1.32 13.82 -14.12
N GLU A 417 0.51 13.21 -14.99
CA GLU A 417 -0.84 12.75 -14.70
C GLU A 417 -0.90 11.62 -13.66
N GLU A 418 0.16 10.82 -13.46
CA GLU A 418 0.21 9.75 -12.43
C GLU A 418 0.31 10.34 -11.02
N GLU A 419 1.08 11.42 -10.83
CA GLU A 419 1.14 12.17 -9.57
C GLU A 419 -0.15 12.99 -9.35
N GLU A 420 -0.63 13.69 -10.38
CA GLU A 420 -1.78 14.59 -10.31
C GLU A 420 -3.10 13.84 -10.04
N THR A 421 -3.20 12.57 -10.48
CA THR A 421 -4.37 11.73 -10.24
C THR A 421 -4.24 10.83 -9.02
N ALA A 422 -3.05 10.53 -8.50
CA ALA A 422 -2.89 9.86 -7.20
C ALA A 422 -3.37 10.77 -6.06
N HIS A 423 -3.38 12.09 -6.30
CA HIS A 423 -3.86 13.12 -5.39
C HIS A 423 -5.09 13.90 -5.90
N ALA A 424 -5.88 13.32 -6.82
CA ALA A 424 -7.02 14.03 -7.40
C ALA A 424 -7.95 14.63 -6.32
N GLU A 425 -8.51 15.81 -6.55
CA GLU A 425 -9.41 16.42 -5.58
C GLU A 425 -10.74 15.65 -5.54
N LEU A 426 -10.91 14.78 -4.54
CA LEU A 426 -12.20 14.26 -4.12
C LEU A 426 -13.07 15.38 -3.55
N THR A 427 -14.31 15.40 -4.00
CA THR A 427 -15.38 16.16 -3.35
C THR A 427 -15.74 15.54 -2.00
N ASP A 428 -16.36 16.32 -1.11
CA ASP A 428 -16.81 15.82 0.19
C ASP A 428 -17.64 14.54 0.08
N ALA A 429 -18.54 14.46 -0.90
CA ALA A 429 -19.38 13.29 -1.14
C ALA A 429 -18.56 12.06 -1.55
N GLU A 430 -17.49 12.24 -2.32
CA GLU A 430 -16.59 11.16 -2.71
C GLU A 430 -15.70 10.70 -1.56
N ILE A 431 -15.25 11.62 -0.71
CA ILE A 431 -14.50 11.30 0.52
C ILE A 431 -15.40 10.49 1.46
N ILE A 432 -16.63 10.95 1.70
CA ILE A 432 -17.59 10.23 2.54
C ILE A 432 -17.80 8.82 2.01
N LYS A 433 -18.07 8.68 0.71
CA LYS A 433 -18.32 7.38 0.10
C LYS A 433 -17.11 6.44 0.16
N LEU A 434 -15.89 6.97 -0.01
CA LEU A 434 -14.65 6.18 0.09
C LEU A 434 -14.46 5.60 1.48
N VAL A 435 -14.91 6.30 2.52
CA VAL A 435 -14.69 5.91 3.91
C VAL A 435 -15.85 5.07 4.48
N GLU A 436 -17.10 5.37 4.12
CA GLU A 436 -18.26 4.57 4.53
C GLU A 436 -18.36 3.23 3.79
N ASP A 437 -17.97 3.21 2.51
CA ASP A 437 -17.94 2.03 1.67
C ASP A 437 -16.56 1.89 0.99
N PRO A 438 -15.53 1.47 1.74
CA PRO A 438 -14.18 1.31 1.23
C PRO A 438 -14.06 0.27 0.12
N TYR A 439 -15.06 -0.60 -0.05
CA TYR A 439 -15.07 -1.68 -1.04
C TYR A 439 -16.03 -1.47 -2.20
N GLY A 440 -16.89 -0.44 -2.16
CA GLY A 440 -17.68 0.09 -3.27
C GLY A 440 -18.40 -0.94 -4.13
N GLU A 441 -19.68 -1.21 -3.92
CA GLU A 441 -20.43 -2.05 -4.86
C GLU A 441 -20.66 -1.32 -6.21
N GLU A 442 -20.16 -1.93 -7.28
CA GLU A 442 -20.69 -1.77 -8.62
C GLU A 442 -21.01 -3.18 -9.13
N GLU A 443 -22.32 -3.46 -9.28
CA GLU A 443 -22.74 -4.39 -10.33
C GLU A 443 -22.09 -3.91 -11.62
N GLY A 444 -21.33 -4.80 -12.25
CA GLY A 444 -20.23 -4.49 -13.16
C GLY A 444 -20.43 -3.19 -13.92
N ALA A 445 -19.52 -2.23 -13.68
CA ALA A 445 -19.31 -1.15 -14.63
C ALA A 445 -19.30 -1.80 -16.01
N ALA A 446 -20.22 -1.35 -16.85
CA ALA A 446 -20.18 -1.62 -18.27
C ALA A 446 -18.90 -0.95 -18.79
N GLU A 447 -17.76 -1.62 -18.63
CA GLU A 447 -16.84 -1.76 -19.75
C GLU A 447 -17.75 -2.12 -20.92
N ALA A 448 -17.78 -1.26 -21.93
CA ALA A 448 -18.54 -1.47 -23.16
C ALA A 448 -18.46 -2.95 -23.56
N GLU A 449 -19.56 -3.50 -24.08
CA GLU A 449 -19.62 -4.88 -24.56
C GLU A 449 -18.39 -5.20 -25.43
N GLU A 450 -17.35 -5.80 -24.83
CA GLU A 450 -16.18 -6.29 -25.55
C GLU A 450 -16.53 -7.73 -25.91
N GLU A 451 -16.71 -7.97 -27.21
CA GLU A 451 -16.78 -9.31 -27.76
C GLU A 451 -15.52 -10.07 -27.33
N VAL A 452 -15.71 -11.22 -26.69
CA VAL A 452 -14.63 -12.18 -26.44
C VAL A 452 -14.02 -12.53 -27.80
N GLU A 453 -12.82 -12.03 -28.06
CA GLU A 453 -12.11 -12.28 -29.31
C GLU A 453 -11.83 -13.78 -29.43
N LYS A 454 -12.63 -14.45 -30.27
CA LYS A 454 -12.50 -15.88 -30.54
C LYS A 454 -11.21 -16.10 -31.32
N HIS A 455 -10.15 -16.45 -30.60
CA HIS A 455 -8.86 -16.80 -31.19
C HIS A 455 -9.05 -17.91 -32.23
N SER A 456 -8.59 -17.64 -33.44
CA SER A 456 -8.64 -18.56 -34.56
C SER A 456 -7.85 -19.84 -34.26
N LYS A 457 -8.20 -20.93 -34.95
CA LYS A 457 -7.46 -22.20 -34.87
C LYS A 457 -5.97 -21.99 -35.21
N ALA A 458 -5.64 -21.03 -36.07
CA ALA A 458 -4.26 -20.70 -36.44
C ALA A 458 -3.47 -20.07 -35.28
N GLU A 459 -4.07 -19.12 -34.54
CA GLU A 459 -3.42 -18.44 -33.40
C GLU A 459 -3.21 -19.39 -32.22
N LYS A 460 -4.19 -20.26 -31.95
CA LYS A 460 -4.05 -21.33 -30.94
C LYS A 460 -2.93 -22.30 -31.28
N LEU A 461 -2.76 -22.66 -32.56
CA LEU A 461 -1.67 -23.51 -33.02
C LEU A 461 -0.31 -22.81 -32.95
N ALA A 462 -0.25 -21.50 -33.20
CA ALA A 462 0.97 -20.71 -33.09
C ALA A 462 1.43 -20.62 -31.63
N SER A 463 0.52 -20.31 -30.70
CA SER A 463 0.80 -20.27 -29.25
C SER A 463 1.27 -21.63 -28.72
N LEU A 464 0.61 -22.73 -29.10
CA LEU A 464 1.04 -24.09 -28.74
C LEU A 464 2.45 -24.40 -29.28
N SER A 465 2.77 -23.96 -30.50
CA SER A 465 4.11 -24.18 -31.10
C SER A 465 5.19 -23.45 -30.32
N LEU A 466 4.92 -22.23 -29.87
CA LEU A 466 5.86 -21.42 -29.08
C LEU A 466 6.09 -22.05 -27.69
N SER A 467 5.02 -22.46 -27.01
CA SER A 467 5.12 -23.13 -25.70
C SER A 467 5.90 -24.44 -25.77
N ILE A 468 5.77 -25.20 -26.87
CA ILE A 468 6.54 -26.44 -27.10
C ILE A 468 8.03 -26.13 -27.31
N ALA A 469 8.36 -25.04 -28.02
CA ALA A 469 9.74 -24.67 -28.32
C ALA A 469 10.51 -24.15 -27.09
N LEU A 470 9.80 -23.65 -26.07
CA LEU A 470 10.38 -23.12 -24.82
C LEU A 470 10.66 -24.20 -23.76
N LEU A 471 10.27 -25.46 -24.00
CA LEU A 471 10.47 -26.53 -23.03
C LEU A 471 11.89 -27.12 -23.09
N ASP A 472 12.60 -27.06 -21.97
CA ASP A 472 13.89 -27.72 -21.78
C ASP A 472 13.73 -29.24 -21.61
N LEU A 473 13.99 -30.00 -22.68
CA LEU A 473 13.88 -31.46 -22.71
C LEU A 473 14.95 -32.20 -21.88
N SER A 474 15.84 -31.50 -21.19
CA SER A 474 16.71 -32.12 -20.19
C SER A 474 15.95 -32.42 -18.88
N GLN A 475 14.85 -31.73 -18.61
CA GLN A 475 14.02 -31.91 -17.41
C GLN A 475 12.83 -32.85 -17.66
N GLU A 476 12.59 -33.79 -16.74
CA GLU A 476 11.54 -34.80 -16.89
C GLU A 476 10.12 -34.19 -16.88
N SER A 477 9.89 -33.16 -16.07
CA SER A 477 8.63 -32.40 -16.05
C SER A 477 8.31 -31.75 -17.40
N HIS A 478 9.33 -31.20 -18.06
CA HIS A 478 9.21 -30.58 -19.38
C HIS A 478 9.02 -31.61 -20.50
N ARG A 479 9.58 -32.82 -20.38
CA ARG A 479 9.30 -33.91 -21.34
C ARG A 479 7.85 -34.37 -21.30
N ILE A 480 7.27 -34.44 -20.10
CA ILE A 480 5.86 -34.75 -19.90
C ILE A 480 5.00 -33.64 -20.51
N ALA A 481 5.28 -32.37 -20.18
CA ALA A 481 4.59 -31.22 -20.77
C ALA A 481 4.71 -31.19 -22.31
N HIS A 482 5.89 -31.51 -22.86
CA HIS A 482 6.12 -31.52 -24.30
C HIS A 482 5.27 -32.59 -25.00
N ARG A 483 5.12 -33.80 -24.43
CA ARG A 483 4.21 -34.82 -24.99
C ARG A 483 2.75 -34.38 -24.95
N THR A 484 2.30 -33.82 -23.83
CA THR A 484 0.92 -33.37 -23.67
C THR A 484 0.59 -32.23 -24.64
N LEU A 485 1.45 -31.22 -24.75
CA LEU A 485 1.24 -30.10 -25.68
C LEU A 485 1.30 -30.52 -27.15
N ARG A 486 2.15 -31.49 -27.51
CA ARG A 486 2.17 -32.07 -28.87
C ARG A 486 0.89 -32.85 -29.18
N GLN A 487 0.31 -33.55 -28.21
CA GLN A 487 -0.98 -34.21 -28.37
C GLN A 487 -2.11 -33.19 -28.56
N VAL A 488 -2.11 -32.10 -27.76
CA VAL A 488 -3.05 -30.97 -27.93
C VAL A 488 -2.92 -30.36 -29.31
N GLN A 489 -1.69 -30.16 -29.79
CA GLN A 489 -1.43 -29.61 -31.11
C GLN A 489 -1.90 -30.53 -32.25
N ALA A 490 -1.74 -31.85 -32.11
CA ALA A 490 -2.20 -32.83 -33.09
C ALA A 490 -3.73 -32.87 -33.17
N ASP A 491 -4.41 -32.83 -32.03
CA ASP A 491 -5.86 -32.94 -31.96
C ASP A 491 -6.57 -31.63 -32.33
N LEU A 492 -5.94 -30.48 -32.06
CA LEU A 492 -6.39 -29.21 -32.58
C LEU A 492 -6.26 -29.13 -34.11
N ARG A 493 -5.30 -29.85 -34.71
CA ARG A 493 -5.16 -29.95 -36.18
C ARG A 493 -6.22 -30.88 -36.79
N SER A 494 -6.52 -32.01 -36.15
CA SER A 494 -7.38 -33.08 -36.68
C SER A 494 -8.90 -32.90 -36.45
N ALA A 495 -9.33 -32.21 -35.38
CA ALA A 495 -10.75 -32.13 -35.03
C ALA A 495 -11.45 -30.82 -35.46
N SER A 496 -12.77 -30.92 -35.70
CA SER A 496 -13.73 -29.81 -35.61
C SER A 496 -14.03 -29.55 -34.12
N THR A 497 -13.11 -28.88 -33.42
CA THR A 497 -13.09 -28.83 -31.95
C THR A 497 -14.19 -27.92 -31.39
N THR A 498 -15.07 -28.45 -30.53
CA THR A 498 -15.98 -27.67 -29.67
C THR A 498 -15.32 -27.28 -28.35
N GLN A 499 -15.70 -26.15 -27.76
CA GLN A 499 -15.12 -25.59 -26.52
C GLN A 499 -15.11 -26.60 -25.35
N ALA A 500 -16.13 -27.45 -25.23
CA ALA A 500 -16.22 -28.50 -24.19
C ALA A 500 -15.06 -29.52 -24.24
N THR A 501 -14.47 -29.75 -25.41
CA THR A 501 -13.34 -30.67 -25.58
C THR A 501 -12.04 -30.05 -25.08
N LEU A 502 -11.90 -28.71 -25.18
CA LEU A 502 -10.73 -27.97 -24.67
C LEU A 502 -10.73 -27.91 -23.13
N ASP A 503 -11.89 -27.73 -22.51
CA ASP A 503 -12.01 -27.63 -21.05
C ASP A 503 -11.76 -28.98 -20.34
N SER A 504 -12.00 -30.11 -21.03
CA SER A 504 -11.70 -31.46 -20.54
C SER A 504 -10.20 -31.73 -20.41
N TRP A 505 -9.36 -30.97 -21.13
CA TRP A 505 -7.92 -31.23 -21.24
C TRP A 505 -7.09 -30.36 -20.30
N LEU A 506 -7.71 -29.32 -19.74
CA LEU A 506 -7.11 -28.37 -18.79
C LEU A 506 -7.52 -28.64 -17.33
N LYS A 507 -8.25 -29.72 -17.08
CA LYS A 507 -8.41 -30.34 -15.76
C LYS A 507 -7.31 -31.36 -15.53
#